data_AF-T1DS21-F1
#
_entry.id   AF-T1DS21-F1
#
_cell.length_a   1.000
_cell.length_b   1.000
_cell.length_c   1.000
_cell.angle_alpha   90.00
_cell.angle_beta   90.00
_cell.angle_gamma   90.00
#
_symmetry.space_group_name_H-M   'P 1'
#
loop_
_entity.id
_entity.type
_entity.pdbx_description
1 polymer ?
#
loop_
_entity_poly.entity_id
_entity_poly.type
_entity_poly.pdbx_seq_one_letter_code
_entity_poly.pdbx_strand_id
1 'polypeptide(L)'
;VDENPIPEGYVIVKEGSIEVGPNIKDNNWGPLLRQYWAILLVAVLCVVMIAIMPIVGLCLCCCRCFGGCGGRSQPFDKKHDTCRRAILGFLLICSTSALVFGVVVAFVTNSYMQHGVENITTSARHGVHDTRLFLQTTSSHIDHLLNKNYQELNADLKQMLQDASGNIIQRLEEESKAGKLTKLYEFVEQLPAIRESLQKMKQLTSDLRITASQLNDGLRGVKRELLTSLNKCGTQECINVMEDYKIGRLNVNGIDYNSLPDLSQIIQSVTDLTESGLGEAIHDGVKQMDNLKSKLKQTVTQSIPKVQAASDSTGMAIKQVSDMLTSRLNDVANALGNNSYKHLDTADDYINQYSIYRYYAGFGHQLGAVANSDLPGVWLLCGICGKRPDGYGDDCCNKGAGGRFLIFAVAIIFLTFSVILAVSLASFLVGTVTRRAACDSLRNPKDDQLINYIDQFVNLNNLYTQLRAQTERSKTRLRTSETVDPIRIGEVIVACEKTNPSIAYSRCTILST
;
A
#
# COMPACT_ATOMS: atom_id res chain seq x y z
N VAL A 1 31.40 15.76 -3.19
CA VAL A 1 30.52 16.93 -3.34
C VAL A 1 29.51 16.77 -2.23
N ASP A 2 29.50 17.67 -1.24
CA ASP A 2 28.62 17.53 -0.08
C ASP A 2 27.15 17.43 -0.50
N GLU A 3 26.44 16.48 0.10
CA GLU A 3 25.07 16.10 -0.24
C GLU A 3 24.04 17.14 0.23
N ASN A 4 24.39 17.99 1.20
CA ASN A 4 23.46 18.96 1.77
C ASN A 4 23.51 20.32 1.06
N PRO A 5 22.37 20.88 0.60
CA PRO A 5 22.31 22.14 -0.11
C PRO A 5 22.56 23.37 0.79
N ILE A 6 22.54 23.24 2.11
CA ILE A 6 22.94 24.28 3.08
C ILE A 6 23.69 23.57 4.22
N PRO A 7 24.84 24.08 4.71
CA PRO A 7 25.51 23.49 5.85
C PRO A 7 24.68 23.67 7.14
N GLU A 8 24.80 22.73 8.08
CA GLU A 8 24.04 22.77 9.32
C GLU A 8 24.31 24.05 10.14
N GLY A 9 23.26 24.62 10.73
CA GLY A 9 23.35 25.76 11.66
C GLY A 9 23.22 27.16 11.05
N TYR A 10 22.96 27.29 9.74
CA TYR A 10 22.65 28.57 9.08
C TYR A 10 21.14 28.89 9.07
N VAL A 11 20.29 27.87 9.00
CA VAL A 11 18.83 27.99 9.04
C VAL A 11 18.31 27.05 10.12
N ILE A 12 17.44 27.53 11.01
CA ILE A 12 16.72 26.68 11.96
C ILE A 12 15.23 26.95 11.77
N VAL A 13 14.44 25.90 11.56
CA VAL A 13 12.99 26.05 11.54
C VAL A 13 12.46 25.71 12.93
N LYS A 14 11.92 26.72 13.62
CA LYS A 14 11.20 26.57 14.88
C LYS A 14 9.75 27.00 14.67
N GLU A 15 8.82 26.10 14.99
CA GLU A 15 7.37 26.38 15.07
C GLU A 15 6.80 27.13 13.85
N GLY A 16 7.20 26.73 12.63
CA GLY A 16 6.67 27.34 11.40
C GLY A 16 7.28 28.69 11.02
N SER A 17 8.35 29.13 11.69
CA SER A 17 9.13 30.30 11.31
C SER A 17 10.58 29.91 10.95
N ILE A 18 11.09 30.50 9.87
CA ILE A 18 12.48 30.35 9.44
C ILE A 18 13.31 31.30 10.31
N GLU A 19 13.95 30.76 11.34
CA GLU A 19 14.87 31.52 12.17
C GLU A 19 16.29 31.43 11.62
N VAL A 20 16.98 32.55 11.75
CA VAL A 20 18.39 32.70 11.41
C VAL A 20 19.22 31.85 12.38
N GLY A 21 20.00 30.90 11.85
CA GLY A 21 20.76 29.95 12.66
C GLY A 21 21.93 30.55 13.44
N PRO A 22 22.46 29.84 14.46
CA PRO A 22 23.54 30.33 15.33
C PRO A 22 24.78 30.73 14.53
N ASN A 23 25.10 30.05 13.42
CA ASN A 23 26.27 30.38 12.61
C ASN A 23 26.18 31.78 11.97
N ILE A 24 24.98 32.31 11.71
CA ILE A 24 24.81 33.67 11.21
C ILE A 24 24.85 34.68 12.37
N LYS A 25 24.29 34.34 13.53
CA LYS A 25 24.33 35.17 14.75
C LYS A 25 25.76 35.32 15.29
N ASP A 26 26.56 34.26 15.19
CA ASP A 26 27.96 34.19 15.62
C ASP A 26 28.93 34.63 14.50
N ASN A 27 28.41 35.12 13.36
CA ASN A 27 29.19 35.56 12.20
C ASN A 27 30.17 34.51 11.64
N ASN A 28 29.87 33.23 11.87
CA ASN A 28 30.68 32.09 11.45
C ASN A 28 30.33 31.71 10.00
N TRP A 29 30.89 32.45 9.04
CA TRP A 29 30.72 32.20 7.59
C TRP A 29 31.66 31.12 7.04
N GLY A 30 32.60 30.62 7.84
CA GLY A 30 33.65 29.68 7.41
C GLY A 30 33.13 28.40 6.71
N PRO A 31 32.16 27.68 7.30
CA PRO A 31 31.58 26.49 6.68
C PRO A 31 30.87 26.77 5.34
N LEU A 32 30.07 27.84 5.26
CA LEU A 32 29.39 28.26 4.02
C LEU A 32 30.41 28.65 2.94
N LEU A 33 31.42 29.45 3.31
CA LEU A 33 32.51 29.85 2.43
C LEU A 33 33.28 28.64 1.90
N ARG A 34 33.52 27.62 2.74
CA ARG A 34 34.24 26.41 2.36
C ARG A 34 33.44 25.52 1.42
N GLN A 35 32.11 25.50 1.53
CA GLN A 35 31.26 24.72 0.62
C GLN A 35 31.07 25.43 -0.73
N TYR A 36 30.96 26.76 -0.73
CA TYR A 36 30.71 27.58 -1.93
C TYR A 36 31.94 28.28 -2.50
N TRP A 37 33.14 27.93 -2.02
CA TRP A 37 34.38 28.65 -2.36
C TRP A 37 34.61 28.78 -3.87
N ALA A 38 34.30 27.75 -4.66
CA ALA A 38 34.47 27.76 -6.11
C ALA A 38 33.51 28.74 -6.80
N ILE A 39 32.24 28.79 -6.37
CA ILE A 39 31.22 29.70 -6.92
C ILE A 39 31.56 31.14 -6.54
N LEU A 40 31.96 31.36 -5.28
CA LEU A 40 32.37 32.68 -4.79
C LEU A 40 33.64 33.17 -5.48
N LEU A 41 34.62 32.30 -5.71
CA LEU A 41 35.83 32.65 -6.45
C LEU A 41 35.49 33.13 -7.86
N VAL A 42 34.64 32.41 -8.59
CA VAL A 42 34.20 32.83 -9.93
C VAL A 42 33.46 34.15 -9.89
N ALA A 43 32.53 34.32 -8.94
CA ALA A 43 31.78 35.56 -8.79
C ALA A 43 32.69 36.76 -8.50
N VAL A 44 33.65 36.63 -7.59
CA VAL A 44 34.63 37.68 -7.26
C VAL A 44 35.49 38.01 -8.48
N LEU A 45 35.99 37.01 -9.20
CA LEU A 45 36.75 37.25 -10.44
C LEU A 45 35.91 38.00 -11.48
N CYS A 46 34.65 37.64 -11.68
CA CYS A 46 33.76 38.35 -12.59
C CYS A 46 33.55 39.80 -12.17
N VAL A 47 33.29 40.07 -10.88
CA VAL A 47 33.09 41.43 -10.35
C VAL A 47 34.34 42.29 -10.53
N VAL A 48 35.53 41.73 -10.23
CA VAL A 48 36.81 42.40 -10.44
C VAL A 48 37.00 42.75 -11.92
N MET A 49 36.69 41.81 -12.83
CA MET A 49 36.78 42.05 -14.27
C MET A 49 35.77 43.11 -14.78
N ILE A 50 34.55 43.11 -14.25
CA ILE A 50 33.52 44.13 -14.53
C ILE A 50 34.03 45.52 -14.14
N ALA A 51 34.72 45.66 -13.00
CA ALA A 51 35.24 46.94 -12.54
C ALA A 51 36.51 47.39 -13.31
N ILE A 52 37.43 46.47 -13.60
CA ILE A 52 38.72 46.80 -14.23
C ILE A 52 38.56 47.12 -15.71
N MET A 53 37.69 46.41 -16.43
CA MET A 53 37.54 46.55 -17.89
C MET A 53 37.21 47.98 -18.38
N PRO A 54 36.26 48.73 -17.79
CA PRO A 54 36.01 50.11 -18.19
C PRO A 54 37.18 51.05 -17.84
N ILE A 55 37.87 50.82 -16.72
CA ILE A 55 39.04 51.61 -16.31
C ILE A 55 40.18 51.42 -17.32
N VAL A 56 40.48 50.17 -17.69
CA VAL A 56 41.49 49.85 -18.70
C VAL A 56 41.09 50.40 -20.07
N GLY A 57 39.82 50.29 -20.45
CA GLY A 57 39.29 50.85 -21.70
C GLY A 57 39.48 52.37 -21.78
N LEU A 58 39.15 53.11 -20.71
CA LEU A 58 39.35 54.56 -20.62
C LEU A 58 40.85 54.92 -20.68
N CYS A 59 41.70 54.24 -19.90
CA CYS A 59 43.14 54.44 -19.93
C CYS A 59 43.74 54.21 -21.34
N LEU A 60 43.34 53.13 -22.02
CA LEU A 60 43.78 52.84 -23.38
C LEU A 60 43.27 53.88 -24.38
N CYS A 61 42.03 54.33 -24.23
CA CYS A 61 41.45 55.39 -25.06
C CYS A 61 42.25 56.70 -24.91
N CYS A 62 42.51 57.14 -23.66
CA CYS A 62 43.32 58.32 -23.37
C CYS A 62 44.75 58.17 -23.92
N CYS A 63 45.44 57.07 -23.63
CA CYS A 63 46.79 56.81 -24.14
C CYS A 63 46.86 56.83 -25.68
N ARG A 64 45.81 56.35 -26.35
CA ARG A 64 45.70 56.38 -27.80
C ARG A 64 45.44 57.79 -28.35
N CYS A 65 44.60 58.59 -27.68
CA CYS A 65 44.38 60.00 -28.03
C CYS A 65 45.66 60.85 -27.92
N PHE A 66 46.55 60.55 -26.96
CA PHE A 66 47.88 61.19 -26.84
C PHE A 66 48.96 60.61 -27.77
N GLY A 67 48.57 59.74 -28.73
CA GLY A 67 49.49 59.19 -29.73
C GLY A 67 50.35 58.00 -29.25
N GLY A 68 50.04 57.43 -28.08
CA GLY A 68 50.56 56.14 -27.59
C GLY A 68 49.70 54.95 -28.05
N CYS A 69 50.02 53.73 -27.60
CA CYS A 69 49.21 52.51 -27.80
C CYS A 69 48.70 52.30 -29.25
N GLY A 70 49.60 52.41 -30.23
CA GLY A 70 49.29 52.21 -31.65
C GLY A 70 48.59 53.38 -32.34
N GLY A 71 48.55 54.57 -31.73
CA GLY A 71 47.99 55.79 -32.34
C GLY A 71 48.84 56.40 -33.45
N ARG A 72 50.14 56.05 -33.53
CA ARG A 72 51.05 56.44 -34.62
C ARG A 72 51.37 55.25 -35.53
N SER A 73 51.18 55.40 -36.83
CA SER A 73 51.61 54.44 -37.83
C SER A 73 53.13 54.51 -37.98
N GLN A 74 53.84 53.45 -37.59
CA GLN A 74 55.27 53.32 -37.88
C GLN A 74 55.45 52.65 -39.27
N PRO A 75 56.17 53.27 -40.21
CA PRO A 75 56.29 52.75 -41.57
C PRO A 75 57.28 51.57 -41.73
N PHE A 76 58.06 51.23 -40.70
CA PHE A 76 59.07 50.16 -40.77
C PHE A 76 58.95 49.17 -39.60
N ASP A 77 58.80 47.88 -39.92
CA ASP A 77 58.87 46.75 -38.97
C ASP A 77 60.34 46.51 -38.55
N LYS A 78 60.59 46.22 -37.26
CA LYS A 78 61.90 45.77 -36.75
C LYS A 78 62.09 44.27 -37.01
N LYS A 79 63.35 43.81 -37.05
CA LYS A 79 63.73 42.41 -37.39
C LYS A 79 63.05 41.31 -36.54
N HIS A 80 62.67 41.58 -35.30
CA HIS A 80 61.99 40.61 -34.40
C HIS A 80 60.44 40.63 -34.56
N ASP A 81 59.86 41.59 -35.28
CA ASP A 81 58.40 41.76 -35.30
C ASP A 81 57.66 40.60 -35.99
N THR A 82 58.33 39.81 -36.85
CA THR A 82 57.74 38.64 -37.51
C THR A 82 57.37 37.51 -36.54
N CYS A 83 58.27 37.13 -35.62
CA CYS A 83 58.01 36.08 -34.64
C CYS A 83 56.96 36.53 -33.60
N ARG A 84 57.06 37.78 -33.15
CA ARG A 84 56.09 38.37 -32.21
C ARG A 84 54.69 38.43 -32.82
N ARG A 85 54.57 38.80 -34.10
CA ARG A 85 53.30 38.81 -34.84
C ARG A 85 52.71 37.41 -35.01
N ALA A 86 53.53 36.40 -35.26
CA ALA A 86 53.07 35.02 -35.37
C ALA A 86 52.51 34.50 -34.03
N ILE A 87 53.21 34.73 -32.92
CA ILE A 87 52.75 34.32 -31.58
C ILE A 87 51.47 35.06 -31.19
N LEU A 88 51.41 36.39 -31.37
CA LEU A 88 50.21 37.18 -31.07
C LEU A 88 49.03 36.81 -31.98
N GLY A 89 49.29 36.52 -33.25
CA GLY A 89 48.28 36.03 -34.18
C GLY A 89 47.73 34.67 -33.78
N PHE A 90 48.59 33.73 -33.39
CA PHE A 90 48.17 32.41 -32.88
C PHE A 90 47.32 32.53 -31.60
N LEU A 91 47.76 33.35 -30.64
CA LEU A 91 46.98 33.59 -29.41
C LEU A 91 45.61 34.21 -29.72
N LEU A 92 45.53 35.14 -30.67
CA LEU A 92 44.26 35.73 -31.10
C LEU A 92 43.34 34.73 -31.80
N ILE A 93 43.89 33.79 -32.59
CA ILE A 93 43.10 32.69 -33.18
C ILE A 93 42.51 31.83 -32.06
N CYS A 94 43.35 31.42 -31.09
CA CYS A 94 42.91 30.60 -29.96
C CYS A 94 41.86 31.32 -29.09
N SER A 95 42.02 32.62 -28.83
CA SER A 95 41.03 33.37 -28.03
C SER A 95 39.73 33.57 -28.81
N THR A 96 39.80 33.86 -30.11
CA THR A 96 38.61 34.06 -30.96
C THR A 96 37.82 32.76 -31.12
N SER A 97 38.49 31.61 -31.28
CA SER A 97 37.80 30.32 -31.33
C SER A 97 37.11 29.96 -30.01
N ALA A 98 37.75 30.25 -28.87
CA ALA A 98 37.14 30.07 -27.55
C ALA A 98 35.90 30.96 -27.36
N LEU A 99 35.94 32.21 -27.83
CA LEU A 99 34.79 33.12 -27.80
C LEU A 99 33.63 32.60 -28.65
N VAL A 100 33.90 32.18 -29.89
CA VAL A 100 32.87 31.60 -30.77
C VAL A 100 32.25 30.35 -30.13
N PHE A 101 33.06 29.47 -29.54
CA PHE A 101 32.55 28.31 -28.82
C PHE A 101 31.63 28.72 -27.65
N GLY A 102 32.02 29.71 -26.86
CA GLY A 102 31.20 30.25 -25.77
C GLY A 102 29.85 30.81 -26.26
N VAL A 103 29.85 31.51 -27.39
CA VAL A 103 28.63 32.03 -28.02
C VAL A 103 27.70 30.91 -28.47
N VAL A 104 28.23 29.85 -29.09
CA VAL A 104 27.44 28.68 -29.49
C VAL A 104 26.80 28.01 -28.27
N VAL A 105 27.57 27.79 -27.20
CA VAL A 105 27.05 27.21 -25.96
C VAL A 105 25.95 28.11 -25.38
N ALA A 106 26.15 29.42 -25.32
CA ALA A 106 25.15 30.37 -24.81
C ALA A 106 23.85 30.35 -25.65
N PHE A 107 23.95 30.24 -26.97
CA PHE A 107 22.79 30.13 -27.85
C PHE A 107 21.99 28.84 -27.58
N VAL A 108 22.70 27.71 -27.50
CA VAL A 108 22.12 26.41 -27.21
C VAL A 108 21.46 26.40 -25.82
N THR A 109 22.12 26.95 -24.79
CA THR A 109 21.55 27.07 -23.44
C THR A 109 20.29 27.94 -23.43
N ASN A 110 20.26 29.05 -24.17
CA ASN A 110 19.05 29.89 -24.25
C ASN A 110 17.88 29.15 -24.92
N SER A 111 18.16 28.37 -25.97
CA SER A 111 17.15 27.54 -26.63
C SER A 111 16.63 26.42 -25.71
N TYR A 112 17.52 25.72 -25.01
CA TYR A 112 17.08 24.69 -24.07
C TYR A 112 16.28 25.27 -22.91
N MET A 113 16.69 26.42 -22.35
CA MET A 113 15.92 27.00 -21.27
C MET A 113 14.55 27.49 -21.73
N GLN A 114 14.40 27.93 -22.98
CA GLN A 114 13.07 28.24 -23.54
C GLN A 114 12.16 27.00 -23.53
N HIS A 115 12.66 25.87 -24.04
CA HIS A 115 11.92 24.60 -23.98
C HIS A 115 11.66 24.15 -22.54
N GLY A 116 12.57 24.43 -21.61
CA GLY A 116 12.37 24.12 -20.20
C GLY A 116 11.24 24.94 -19.57
N VAL A 117 11.21 26.25 -19.83
CA VAL A 117 10.19 27.17 -19.32
C VAL A 117 8.80 26.86 -19.90
N GLU A 118 8.70 26.51 -21.18
CA GLU A 118 7.42 26.15 -21.81
C GLU A 118 6.83 24.83 -21.27
N ASN A 119 7.68 23.87 -20.88
CA ASN A 119 7.23 22.56 -20.44
C ASN A 119 7.05 22.45 -18.90
N ILE A 120 7.54 23.41 -18.11
CA ILE A 120 7.54 23.32 -16.65
C ILE A 120 6.13 23.20 -16.04
N THR A 121 5.16 23.95 -16.58
CA THR A 121 3.76 23.92 -16.14
C THR A 121 3.12 22.58 -16.47
N THR A 122 3.38 22.06 -17.67
CA THR A 122 2.91 20.74 -18.12
C THR A 122 3.46 19.62 -17.24
N SER A 123 4.77 19.62 -16.95
CA SER A 123 5.39 18.63 -16.06
C SER A 123 4.83 18.72 -14.63
N ALA A 124 4.66 19.93 -14.09
CA ALA A 124 4.04 20.12 -12.78
C ALA A 124 2.58 19.64 -12.75
N ARG A 125 1.84 19.83 -13.85
CA ARG A 125 0.46 19.35 -14.03
C ARG A 125 0.37 17.83 -13.98
N HIS A 126 1.29 17.15 -14.66
CA HIS A 126 1.41 15.69 -14.58
C HIS A 126 1.72 15.24 -13.15
N GLY A 127 2.65 15.91 -12.45
CA GLY A 127 2.96 15.61 -11.04
C GLY A 127 1.75 15.75 -10.10
N VAL A 128 0.98 16.83 -10.23
CA VAL A 128 -0.26 17.04 -9.47
C VAL A 128 -1.31 15.99 -9.81
N HIS A 129 -1.49 15.70 -11.10
CA HIS A 129 -2.46 14.71 -11.57
C HIS A 129 -2.15 13.30 -11.03
N ASP A 130 -0.90 12.87 -11.16
CA ASP A 130 -0.46 11.55 -10.70
C ASP A 130 -0.59 11.41 -9.17
N THR A 131 -0.24 12.47 -8.42
CA THR A 131 -0.41 12.49 -6.96
C THR A 131 -1.88 12.38 -6.58
N ARG A 132 -2.76 13.11 -7.28
CA ARG A 132 -4.21 13.01 -7.07
C ARG A 132 -4.73 11.61 -7.37
N LEU A 133 -4.31 11.02 -8.48
CA LEU A 133 -4.69 9.66 -8.88
C LEU A 133 -4.22 8.65 -7.82
N PHE A 134 -2.98 8.74 -7.35
CA PHE A 134 -2.45 7.89 -6.30
C PHE A 134 -3.29 7.94 -5.01
N LEU A 135 -3.64 9.15 -4.55
CA LEU A 135 -4.47 9.33 -3.35
C LEU A 135 -5.88 8.76 -3.54
N GLN A 136 -6.50 8.98 -4.70
CA GLN A 136 -7.83 8.44 -5.02
C GLN A 136 -7.83 6.92 -5.13
N THR A 137 -6.85 6.33 -5.82
CA THR A 137 -6.69 4.87 -5.91
C THR A 137 -6.44 4.26 -4.53
N THR A 138 -5.58 4.88 -3.72
CA THR A 138 -5.31 4.44 -2.34
C THR A 138 -6.59 4.48 -1.49
N SER A 139 -7.36 5.56 -1.59
CA SER A 139 -8.66 5.68 -0.94
C SER A 139 -9.61 4.56 -1.36
N SER A 140 -9.67 4.23 -2.65
CA SER A 140 -10.50 3.13 -3.15
C SER A 140 -10.04 1.76 -2.64
N HIS A 141 -8.73 1.52 -2.54
CA HIS A 141 -8.18 0.28 -1.99
C HIS A 141 -8.48 0.14 -0.49
N ILE A 142 -8.43 1.24 0.27
CA ILE A 142 -8.78 1.24 1.69
C ILE A 142 -10.24 0.83 1.88
N ASP A 143 -11.19 1.45 1.16
CA ASP A 143 -12.60 1.05 1.23
C ASP A 143 -12.80 -0.41 0.82
N HIS A 144 -12.17 -0.86 -0.27
CA HIS A 144 -12.31 -2.24 -0.70
C HIS A 144 -11.79 -3.25 0.35
N LEU A 145 -10.59 -3.03 0.90
CA LEU A 145 -9.97 -3.94 1.86
C LEU A 145 -10.65 -3.91 3.24
N LEU A 146 -10.96 -2.73 3.75
CA LEU A 146 -11.46 -2.58 5.12
C LEU A 146 -12.98 -2.74 5.21
N ASN A 147 -13.73 -2.32 4.19
CA ASN A 147 -15.19 -2.36 4.22
C ASN A 147 -15.73 -3.57 3.44
N LYS A 148 -15.43 -3.70 2.14
CA LYS A 148 -16.00 -4.78 1.32
C LYS A 148 -15.50 -6.16 1.73
N ASN A 149 -14.18 -6.37 1.78
CA ASN A 149 -13.63 -7.69 2.14
C ASN A 149 -13.99 -8.09 3.58
N TYR A 150 -14.09 -7.12 4.51
CA TYR A 150 -14.54 -7.42 5.86
C TYR A 150 -16.02 -7.84 5.89
N GLN A 151 -16.89 -7.22 5.10
CA GLN A 151 -18.29 -7.62 5.00
C GLN A 151 -18.43 -9.04 4.44
N GLU A 152 -17.65 -9.39 3.41
CA GLU A 152 -17.59 -10.76 2.88
C GLU A 152 -17.12 -11.75 3.94
N LEU A 153 -16.01 -11.46 4.63
CA LEU A 153 -15.52 -12.29 5.74
C LEU A 153 -16.57 -12.45 6.85
N ASN A 154 -17.28 -11.38 7.22
CA ASN A 154 -18.31 -11.42 8.25
C ASN A 154 -19.52 -12.26 7.80
N ALA A 155 -19.92 -12.18 6.52
CA ALA A 155 -20.98 -13.00 5.96
C ALA A 155 -20.60 -14.49 5.97
N ASP A 156 -19.40 -14.82 5.51
CA ASP A 156 -18.88 -16.19 5.51
C ASP A 156 -18.72 -16.75 6.93
N LEU A 157 -18.23 -15.94 7.88
CA LEU A 157 -18.15 -16.33 9.29
C LEU A 157 -19.53 -16.63 9.87
N LYS A 158 -20.54 -15.81 9.55
CA LYS A 158 -21.93 -16.04 9.99
C LYS A 158 -22.49 -17.34 9.43
N GLN A 159 -22.25 -17.61 8.15
CA GLN A 159 -22.69 -18.84 7.49
C GLN A 159 -22.01 -20.07 8.10
N MET A 160 -20.67 -20.05 8.26
CA MET A 160 -19.93 -21.13 8.89
C MET A 160 -20.37 -21.41 10.33
N LEU A 161 -20.69 -20.37 11.12
CA LEU A 161 -21.19 -20.55 12.48
C LEU A 161 -22.58 -21.22 12.51
N GLN A 162 -23.45 -20.88 11.55
CA GLN A 162 -24.76 -21.52 11.42
C GLN A 162 -24.61 -22.98 10.97
N ASP A 163 -23.79 -23.25 9.96
CA ASP A 163 -23.56 -24.60 9.44
C ASP A 163 -22.87 -25.50 10.47
N ALA A 164 -21.91 -24.98 11.23
CA ALA A 164 -21.24 -25.71 12.31
C ALA A 164 -22.23 -26.09 13.42
N SER A 165 -23.19 -25.21 13.74
CA SER A 165 -24.19 -25.49 14.79
C SER A 165 -25.07 -26.70 14.46
N GLY A 166 -25.51 -26.82 13.21
CA GLY A 166 -26.28 -27.97 12.73
C GLY A 166 -25.43 -29.23 12.62
N ASN A 167 -24.24 -29.12 12.01
CA ASN A 167 -23.35 -30.25 11.80
C ASN A 167 -22.81 -30.86 13.09
N ILE A 168 -22.49 -30.05 14.11
CA ILE A 168 -21.97 -30.55 15.39
C ILE A 168 -23.03 -31.39 16.10
N ILE A 169 -24.29 -30.94 16.11
CA ILE A 169 -25.38 -31.69 16.74
C ILE A 169 -25.68 -32.97 15.95
N GLN A 170 -25.71 -32.89 14.62
CA GLN A 170 -25.94 -34.07 13.78
C GLN A 170 -24.83 -35.11 13.92
N ARG A 171 -23.55 -34.70 13.88
CA ARG A 171 -22.41 -35.61 14.09
C ARG A 171 -22.42 -36.21 15.48
N LEU A 172 -22.81 -35.45 16.51
CA LEU A 172 -22.97 -35.99 17.84
C LEU A 172 -24.04 -37.09 17.86
N GLU A 173 -25.19 -36.89 17.21
CA GLU A 173 -26.26 -37.92 17.13
C GLU A 173 -25.83 -39.18 16.38
N GLU A 174 -25.09 -39.03 15.28
CA GLU A 174 -24.58 -40.14 14.47
C GLU A 174 -23.50 -40.94 15.21
N GLU A 175 -22.49 -40.27 15.76
CA GLU A 175 -21.37 -40.91 16.47
C GLU A 175 -21.80 -41.54 17.80
N SER A 176 -22.71 -40.89 18.52
CA SER A 176 -23.24 -41.42 19.78
C SER A 176 -24.15 -42.64 19.58
N LYS A 177 -24.56 -42.94 18.34
CA LYS A 177 -25.57 -43.98 18.02
C LYS A 177 -26.79 -43.85 18.94
N ALA A 178 -27.19 -42.63 19.29
CA ALA A 178 -28.21 -42.35 20.30
C ALA A 178 -29.51 -43.12 20.02
N GLY A 179 -29.90 -43.26 18.75
CA GLY A 179 -31.08 -44.04 18.36
C GLY A 179 -31.00 -45.54 18.68
N LYS A 180 -29.80 -46.13 18.81
CA LYS A 180 -29.63 -47.52 19.29
C LYS A 180 -29.75 -47.59 20.80
N LEU A 181 -29.21 -46.60 21.51
CA LEU A 181 -29.29 -46.50 22.97
C LEU A 181 -30.75 -46.31 23.43
N THR A 182 -31.53 -45.48 22.72
CA THR A 182 -32.97 -45.28 22.99
C THR A 182 -33.77 -46.55 22.74
N LYS A 183 -33.51 -47.29 21.65
CA LYS A 183 -34.17 -48.59 21.40
C LYS A 183 -33.84 -49.64 22.45
N LEU A 184 -32.60 -49.65 22.92
CA LEU A 184 -32.17 -50.54 23.99
C LEU A 184 -32.88 -50.19 25.31
N TYR A 185 -33.03 -48.88 25.59
CA TYR A 185 -33.81 -48.39 26.74
C TYR A 185 -35.27 -48.85 26.68
N GLU A 186 -35.96 -48.63 25.55
CA GLU A 186 -37.36 -49.05 25.36
C GLU A 186 -37.54 -50.56 25.56
N PHE A 187 -36.59 -51.36 25.08
CA PHE A 187 -36.61 -52.81 25.27
C PHE A 187 -36.44 -53.20 26.74
N VAL A 188 -35.49 -52.57 27.45
CA VAL A 188 -35.22 -52.87 28.86
C VAL A 188 -36.37 -52.43 29.77
N GLU A 189 -37.06 -51.33 29.45
CA GLU A 189 -38.25 -50.88 30.18
C GLU A 189 -39.41 -51.91 30.12
N GLN A 190 -39.48 -52.72 29.06
CA GLN A 190 -40.52 -53.74 28.89
C GLN A 190 -40.21 -55.07 29.61
N LEU A 191 -38.95 -55.32 29.99
CA LEU A 191 -38.53 -56.58 30.62
C LEU A 191 -39.29 -56.93 31.92
N PRO A 192 -39.59 -55.99 32.84
CA PRO A 192 -40.36 -56.30 34.05
C PRO A 192 -41.78 -56.79 33.76
N ALA A 193 -42.46 -56.20 32.77
CA ALA A 193 -43.81 -56.61 32.35
C ALA A 193 -43.80 -57.99 31.67
N ILE A 194 -42.74 -58.29 30.90
CA ILE A 194 -42.51 -59.61 30.31
C ILE A 194 -42.29 -60.65 31.42
N ARG A 195 -41.49 -60.33 32.45
CA ARG A 195 -41.26 -61.20 33.61
C ARG A 195 -42.58 -61.55 34.30
N GLU A 196 -43.42 -60.55 34.58
CA GLU A 196 -44.72 -60.77 35.23
C GLU A 196 -45.66 -61.64 34.36
N SER A 197 -45.68 -61.39 33.06
CA SER A 197 -46.48 -62.17 32.11
C SER A 197 -46.03 -63.63 32.03
N LEU A 198 -44.71 -63.87 32.03
CA LEU A 198 -44.13 -65.22 32.04
C LEU A 198 -44.41 -65.94 33.36
N GLN A 199 -44.38 -65.25 34.50
CA GLN A 199 -44.74 -65.82 35.80
C GLN A 199 -46.21 -66.24 35.85
N LYS A 200 -47.13 -65.38 35.37
CA LYS A 200 -48.55 -65.73 35.22
C LYS A 200 -48.74 -66.92 34.30
N MET A 201 -48.03 -66.97 33.17
CA MET A 201 -48.09 -68.09 32.24
C MET A 201 -47.59 -69.39 32.86
N LYS A 202 -46.52 -69.35 33.67
CA LYS A 202 -46.02 -70.51 34.40
C LYS A 202 -47.04 -71.03 35.42
N GLN A 203 -47.69 -70.12 36.16
CA GLN A 203 -48.77 -70.50 37.10
C GLN A 203 -49.94 -71.15 36.37
N LEU A 204 -50.47 -70.50 35.33
CA LEU A 204 -51.58 -71.04 34.53
C LEU A 204 -51.25 -72.39 33.89
N THR A 205 -50.02 -72.56 33.40
CA THR A 205 -49.54 -73.82 32.81
C THR A 205 -49.47 -74.93 33.86
N SER A 206 -48.97 -74.60 35.05
CA SER A 206 -48.92 -75.52 36.19
C SER A 206 -50.32 -75.92 36.66
N ASP A 207 -51.22 -74.96 36.82
CA ASP A 207 -52.60 -75.18 37.24
C ASP A 207 -53.37 -76.02 36.21
N LEU A 208 -53.17 -75.73 34.92
CA LEU A 208 -53.74 -76.51 33.82
C LEU A 208 -53.23 -77.95 33.85
N ARG A 209 -51.93 -78.17 34.07
CA ARG A 209 -51.34 -79.51 34.17
C ARG A 209 -51.91 -80.30 35.36
N ILE A 210 -52.04 -79.67 36.52
CA ILE A 210 -52.62 -80.28 37.73
C ILE A 210 -54.10 -80.62 37.49
N THR A 211 -54.88 -79.66 37.00
CA THR A 211 -56.32 -79.81 36.76
C THR A 211 -56.59 -80.87 35.69
N ALA A 212 -55.80 -80.89 34.61
CA ALA A 212 -55.91 -81.91 33.58
C ALA A 212 -55.56 -83.31 34.11
N SER A 213 -54.54 -83.43 34.98
CA SER A 213 -54.22 -84.70 35.64
C SER A 213 -55.36 -85.16 36.54
N GLN A 214 -55.91 -84.27 37.37
CA GLN A 214 -57.04 -84.57 38.24
C GLN A 214 -58.30 -84.99 37.46
N LEU A 215 -58.59 -84.30 36.36
CA LEU A 215 -59.70 -84.65 35.47
C LEU A 215 -59.49 -86.02 34.82
N ASN A 216 -58.28 -86.30 34.34
CA ASN A 216 -57.95 -87.60 33.74
C ASN A 216 -58.07 -88.73 34.77
N ASP A 217 -57.57 -88.53 36.00
CA ASP A 217 -57.69 -89.49 37.10
C ASP A 217 -59.15 -89.70 37.52
N GLY A 218 -59.92 -88.61 37.64
CA GLY A 218 -61.35 -88.65 37.96
C GLY A 218 -62.16 -89.36 36.87
N LEU A 219 -61.92 -89.05 35.60
CA LEU A 219 -62.58 -89.71 34.47
C LEU A 219 -62.23 -91.20 34.40
N ARG A 220 -60.97 -91.55 34.68
CA ARG A 220 -60.53 -92.96 34.79
C ARG A 220 -61.18 -93.66 35.99
N GLY A 221 -61.43 -92.95 37.09
CA GLY A 221 -62.20 -93.41 38.24
C GLY A 221 -63.66 -93.70 37.89
N VAL A 222 -64.37 -92.72 37.35
CA VAL A 222 -65.77 -92.85 36.90
C VAL A 222 -65.91 -93.99 35.89
N LYS A 223 -65.01 -94.07 34.90
CA LYS A 223 -64.98 -95.19 33.96
C LYS A 223 -64.91 -96.55 34.67
N ARG A 224 -64.03 -96.68 35.66
CA ARG A 224 -63.87 -97.93 36.42
C ARG A 224 -65.13 -98.28 37.21
N GLU A 225 -65.73 -97.30 37.87
CA GLU A 225 -66.98 -97.48 38.63
C GLU A 225 -68.16 -97.83 37.72
N LEU A 226 -68.33 -97.12 36.61
CA LEU A 226 -69.40 -97.34 35.64
C LEU A 226 -69.29 -98.75 35.02
N LEU A 227 -68.08 -99.16 34.62
CA LEU A 227 -67.83 -100.52 34.14
C LEU A 227 -68.11 -101.57 35.22
N THR A 228 -67.75 -101.31 36.48
CA THR A 228 -68.01 -102.24 37.58
C THR A 228 -69.51 -102.38 37.88
N SER A 229 -70.23 -101.27 37.90
CA SER A 229 -71.68 -101.23 38.16
C SER A 229 -72.49 -101.84 37.01
N LEU A 230 -72.13 -101.55 35.76
CA LEU A 230 -72.77 -102.14 34.59
C LEU A 230 -72.51 -103.65 34.50
N ASN A 231 -71.31 -104.11 34.87
CA ASN A 231 -71.00 -105.55 34.86
C ASN A 231 -71.71 -106.33 35.99
N LYS A 232 -72.07 -105.67 37.10
CA LYS A 232 -72.92 -106.25 38.16
C LYS A 232 -74.40 -106.29 37.78
N CYS A 233 -74.83 -105.42 36.86
CA CYS A 233 -76.19 -105.37 36.36
C CYS A 233 -76.38 -106.39 35.23
N GLY A 234 -76.83 -107.59 35.58
CA GLY A 234 -77.01 -108.71 34.63
C GLY A 234 -78.26 -108.64 33.74
N THR A 235 -78.88 -107.47 33.55
CA THR A 235 -80.06 -107.30 32.70
C THR A 235 -79.69 -106.87 31.28
N GLN A 236 -80.52 -107.23 30.29
CA GLN A 236 -80.27 -106.91 28.88
C GLN A 236 -80.21 -105.39 28.62
N GLU A 237 -80.91 -104.57 29.42
CA GLU A 237 -80.83 -103.10 29.28
C GLU A 237 -79.45 -102.54 29.66
N CYS A 238 -78.75 -103.12 30.64
CA CYS A 238 -77.42 -102.65 31.07
C CYS A 238 -76.32 -102.96 30.04
N ILE A 239 -76.45 -104.08 29.32
CA ILE A 239 -75.54 -104.43 28.21
C ILE A 239 -75.70 -103.42 27.06
N ASN A 240 -76.94 -103.06 26.73
CA ASN A 240 -77.23 -102.07 25.68
C ASN A 240 -76.61 -100.70 26.02
N VAL A 241 -76.70 -100.23 27.28
CA VAL A 241 -76.08 -98.97 27.72
C VAL A 241 -74.54 -99.00 27.58
N MET A 242 -73.91 -100.14 27.85
CA MET A 242 -72.45 -100.29 27.71
C MET A 242 -72.00 -100.15 26.25
N GLU A 243 -72.78 -100.69 25.32
CA GLU A 243 -72.51 -100.71 23.88
C GLU A 243 -72.85 -99.37 23.19
N ASP A 244 -74.03 -98.80 23.50
CA ASP A 244 -74.51 -97.53 22.93
C ASP A 244 -73.60 -96.35 23.27
N TYR A 245 -73.16 -96.25 24.53
CA TYR A 245 -72.36 -95.12 25.01
C TYR A 245 -70.85 -95.36 24.94
N LYS A 246 -70.40 -96.51 24.42
CA LYS A 246 -68.98 -96.88 24.23
C LYS A 246 -68.12 -96.53 25.46
N ILE A 247 -68.59 -96.88 26.65
CA ILE A 247 -68.01 -96.46 27.94
C ILE A 247 -66.54 -96.89 28.09
N GLY A 248 -66.14 -97.99 27.44
CA GLY A 248 -64.74 -98.42 27.34
C GLY A 248 -63.80 -97.41 26.68
N ARG A 249 -64.34 -96.43 25.94
CA ARG A 249 -63.61 -95.33 25.27
C ARG A 249 -63.69 -94.00 26.01
N LEU A 250 -64.27 -93.95 27.21
CA LEU A 250 -64.20 -92.76 28.05
C LEU A 250 -62.72 -92.52 28.44
N ASN A 251 -62.08 -91.60 27.74
CA ASN A 251 -60.73 -91.12 27.99
C ASN A 251 -60.65 -89.67 27.52
N VAL A 252 -59.76 -88.89 28.11
CA VAL A 252 -59.38 -87.59 27.57
C VAL A 252 -58.55 -87.88 26.32
N ASN A 253 -59.13 -87.70 25.13
CA ASN A 253 -58.44 -87.97 23.86
C ASN A 253 -57.18 -87.08 23.73
N GLY A 254 -56.00 -87.70 23.72
CA GLY A 254 -54.83 -87.25 22.94
C GLY A 254 -54.08 -85.99 23.37
N ILE A 255 -54.42 -85.34 24.49
CA ILE A 255 -53.70 -84.15 24.95
C ILE A 255 -52.72 -84.54 26.07
N ASP A 256 -51.44 -84.66 25.72
CA ASP A 256 -50.36 -84.80 26.72
C ASP A 256 -49.98 -83.42 27.26
N TYR A 257 -50.61 -83.04 28.37
CA TYR A 257 -50.28 -81.81 29.09
C TYR A 257 -48.87 -81.84 29.71
N ASN A 258 -48.16 -82.97 29.65
CA ASN A 258 -46.76 -83.02 30.06
C ASN A 258 -45.81 -82.44 29.00
N SER A 259 -46.28 -82.24 27.76
CA SER A 259 -45.53 -81.64 26.64
C SER A 259 -45.52 -80.11 26.65
N LEU A 260 -46.10 -79.45 27.66
CA LEU A 260 -46.04 -78.00 27.84
C LEU A 260 -44.59 -77.56 28.18
N PRO A 261 -44.05 -76.49 27.56
CA PRO A 261 -42.67 -76.06 27.74
C PRO A 261 -42.39 -75.54 29.16
N ASP A 262 -41.21 -75.84 29.69
CA ASP A 262 -40.75 -75.29 30.98
C ASP A 262 -40.28 -73.84 30.82
N LEU A 263 -41.05 -72.91 31.37
CA LEU A 263 -40.78 -71.47 31.34
C LEU A 263 -39.73 -71.04 32.40
N SER A 264 -39.27 -71.94 33.26
CA SER A 264 -38.39 -71.61 34.40
C SER A 264 -37.05 -70.99 33.98
N GLN A 265 -36.42 -71.52 32.93
CA GLN A 265 -35.15 -70.99 32.42
C GLN A 265 -35.31 -69.59 31.82
N ILE A 266 -36.41 -69.34 31.10
CA ILE A 266 -36.68 -68.04 30.48
C ILE A 266 -36.97 -66.98 31.56
N ILE A 267 -37.75 -67.36 32.58
CA ILE A 267 -38.01 -66.48 33.74
C ILE A 267 -36.71 -66.15 34.47
N GLN A 268 -35.80 -67.12 34.66
CA GLN A 268 -34.51 -66.86 35.31
C GLN A 268 -33.67 -65.88 34.49
N SER A 269 -33.50 -66.10 33.18
CA SER A 269 -32.75 -65.20 32.31
C SER A 269 -33.31 -63.78 32.28
N VAL A 270 -34.64 -63.61 32.24
CA VAL A 270 -35.28 -62.28 32.29
C VAL A 270 -35.11 -61.65 33.68
N THR A 271 -35.13 -62.46 34.74
CA THR A 271 -34.91 -61.98 36.12
C THR A 271 -33.48 -61.50 36.32
N ASP A 272 -32.48 -62.28 35.88
CA ASP A 272 -31.07 -61.92 35.94
C ASP A 272 -30.80 -60.62 35.15
N LEU A 273 -31.43 -60.43 33.99
CA LEU A 273 -31.32 -59.20 33.19
C LEU A 273 -31.99 -57.99 33.86
N THR A 274 -33.13 -58.20 34.52
CA THR A 274 -33.87 -57.13 35.21
C THR A 274 -33.19 -56.72 36.51
N GLU A 275 -32.55 -57.66 37.21
CA GLU A 275 -31.83 -57.44 38.47
C GLU A 275 -30.37 -57.04 38.24
N SER A 276 -29.81 -57.32 37.06
CA SER A 276 -28.56 -56.69 36.63
C SER A 276 -28.79 -55.19 36.53
N GLY A 277 -27.87 -54.37 37.05
CA GLY A 277 -27.90 -52.91 36.93
C GLY A 277 -27.83 -52.37 35.48
N LEU A 278 -28.04 -53.22 34.47
CA LEU A 278 -28.10 -52.89 33.05
C LEU A 278 -29.18 -51.84 32.76
N GLY A 279 -30.37 -51.97 33.35
CA GLY A 279 -31.45 -50.99 33.18
C GLY A 279 -31.07 -49.61 33.73
N GLU A 280 -30.46 -49.57 34.90
CA GLU A 280 -29.98 -48.33 35.53
C GLU A 280 -28.83 -47.71 34.73
N ALA A 281 -27.87 -48.53 34.28
CA ALA A 281 -26.74 -48.07 33.46
C ALA A 281 -27.18 -47.51 32.10
N ILE A 282 -28.17 -48.14 31.44
CA ILE A 282 -28.74 -47.64 30.18
C ILE A 282 -29.54 -46.36 30.43
N HIS A 283 -30.34 -46.31 31.50
CA HIS A 283 -31.10 -45.12 31.88
C HIS A 283 -30.17 -43.93 32.12
N ASP A 284 -29.12 -44.10 32.90
CA ASP A 284 -28.12 -43.07 33.16
C ASP A 284 -27.37 -42.67 31.89
N GLY A 285 -27.05 -43.63 31.02
CA GLY A 285 -26.42 -43.37 29.73
C GLY A 285 -27.28 -42.49 28.80
N VAL A 286 -28.58 -42.80 28.68
CA VAL A 286 -29.53 -41.99 27.90
C VAL A 286 -29.66 -40.59 28.49
N LYS A 287 -29.81 -40.50 29.82
CA LYS A 287 -29.96 -39.23 30.53
C LYS A 287 -28.72 -38.32 30.40
N GLN A 288 -27.51 -38.89 30.49
CA GLN A 288 -26.27 -38.13 30.27
C GLN A 288 -26.15 -37.64 28.83
N MET A 289 -26.54 -38.47 27.85
CA MET A 289 -26.52 -38.08 26.43
C MET A 289 -27.50 -36.93 26.14
N ASP A 290 -28.72 -37.00 26.67
CA ASP A 290 -29.71 -35.92 26.51
C ASP A 290 -29.27 -34.62 27.20
N ASN A 291 -28.64 -34.73 28.37
CA ASN A 291 -28.06 -33.58 29.07
C ASN A 291 -26.91 -32.97 28.26
N LEU A 292 -26.01 -33.78 27.70
CA LEU A 292 -24.95 -33.30 26.81
C LEU A 292 -25.51 -32.61 25.57
N LYS A 293 -26.50 -33.20 24.89
CA LYS A 293 -27.14 -32.63 23.71
C LYS A 293 -27.80 -31.29 24.03
N SER A 294 -28.55 -31.20 25.13
CA SER A 294 -29.23 -29.97 25.54
C SER A 294 -28.23 -28.87 25.94
N LYS A 295 -27.19 -29.21 26.70
CA LYS A 295 -26.14 -28.28 27.11
C LYS A 295 -25.32 -27.78 25.92
N LEU A 296 -25.02 -28.66 24.96
CA LEU A 296 -24.33 -28.30 23.73
C LEU A 296 -25.19 -27.36 22.88
N LYS A 297 -26.47 -27.71 22.65
CA LYS A 297 -27.42 -26.87 21.92
C LYS A 297 -27.54 -25.49 22.57
N GLN A 298 -27.70 -25.44 23.89
CA GLN A 298 -27.76 -24.18 24.64
C GLN A 298 -26.47 -23.36 24.50
N THR A 299 -25.30 -23.98 24.66
CA THR A 299 -23.99 -23.30 24.59
C THR A 299 -23.73 -22.75 23.19
N VAL A 300 -24.03 -23.52 22.16
CA VAL A 300 -23.86 -23.13 20.75
C VAL A 300 -24.85 -22.00 20.40
N THR A 301 -26.14 -22.15 20.73
CA THR A 301 -27.16 -21.12 20.48
C THR A 301 -26.91 -19.82 21.26
N GLN A 302 -26.29 -19.87 22.45
CA GLN A 302 -25.91 -18.67 23.19
C GLN A 302 -24.62 -18.01 22.68
N SER A 303 -23.69 -18.77 22.13
CA SER A 303 -22.36 -18.26 21.76
C SER A 303 -22.35 -17.63 20.36
N ILE A 304 -23.07 -18.21 19.40
CA ILE A 304 -23.20 -17.67 18.04
C ILE A 304 -23.64 -16.20 18.02
N PRO A 305 -24.75 -15.78 18.68
CA PRO A 305 -25.18 -14.38 18.62
C PRO A 305 -24.16 -13.42 19.27
N LYS A 306 -23.40 -13.88 20.27
CA LYS A 306 -22.34 -13.07 20.88
C LYS A 306 -21.18 -12.84 19.90
N VAL A 307 -20.79 -13.88 19.16
CA VAL A 307 -19.74 -13.78 18.13
C VAL A 307 -20.23 -12.91 16.96
N GLN A 308 -21.47 -13.09 16.51
CA GLN A 308 -22.06 -12.27 15.46
C GLN A 308 -22.13 -10.80 15.86
N ALA A 309 -22.60 -10.48 17.07
CA ALA A 309 -22.65 -9.11 17.57
C ALA A 309 -21.26 -8.48 17.73
N ALA A 310 -20.27 -9.25 18.19
CA ALA A 310 -18.89 -8.78 18.28
C ALA A 310 -18.28 -8.50 16.89
N SER A 311 -18.57 -9.37 15.91
CA SER A 311 -18.15 -9.21 14.52
C SER A 311 -18.81 -7.99 13.87
N ASP A 312 -20.12 -7.81 14.03
CA ASP A 312 -20.84 -6.64 13.51
C ASP A 312 -20.37 -5.32 14.14
N SER A 313 -20.12 -5.32 15.45
CA SER A 313 -19.52 -4.18 16.14
C SER A 313 -18.12 -3.83 15.62
N THR A 314 -17.34 -4.84 15.24
CA THR A 314 -16.00 -4.69 14.68
C THR A 314 -16.08 -4.16 13.25
N GLY A 315 -16.99 -4.68 12.43
CA GLY A 315 -17.25 -4.18 11.08
C GLY A 315 -17.69 -2.72 11.05
N MET A 316 -18.56 -2.31 11.97
CA MET A 316 -18.93 -0.89 12.10
C MET A 316 -17.75 0.00 12.49
N ALA A 317 -16.88 -0.46 13.41
CA ALA A 317 -15.69 0.30 13.81
C ALA A 317 -14.69 0.43 12.65
N ILE A 318 -14.44 -0.65 11.91
CA ILE A 318 -13.55 -0.65 10.75
C ILE A 318 -14.11 0.26 9.64
N LYS A 319 -15.42 0.17 9.37
CA LYS A 319 -16.08 1.03 8.39
C LYS A 319 -15.94 2.51 8.74
N GLN A 320 -16.15 2.88 10.01
CA GLN A 320 -16.00 4.27 10.44
C GLN A 320 -14.57 4.80 10.23
N VAL A 321 -13.55 3.97 10.49
CA VAL A 321 -12.15 4.33 10.23
C VAL A 321 -11.88 4.42 8.73
N SER A 322 -12.40 3.49 7.94
CA SER A 322 -12.29 3.49 6.48
C SER A 322 -12.91 4.75 5.86
N ASP A 323 -14.13 5.11 6.25
CA ASP A 323 -14.85 6.28 5.75
C ASP A 323 -14.11 7.58 6.11
N MET A 324 -13.59 7.68 7.34
CA MET A 324 -12.78 8.82 7.79
C MET A 324 -11.50 8.96 6.98
N LEU A 325 -10.75 7.86 6.79
CA LEU A 325 -9.48 7.88 6.08
C LEU A 325 -9.69 8.20 4.59
N THR A 326 -10.70 7.56 3.97
CA THR A 326 -11.14 7.81 2.59
C THR A 326 -11.55 9.27 2.39
N SER A 327 -12.33 9.84 3.31
CA SER A 327 -12.71 11.26 3.26
C SER A 327 -11.48 12.17 3.28
N ARG A 328 -10.55 11.96 4.22
CA ARG A 328 -9.35 12.82 4.36
C ARG A 328 -8.43 12.73 3.15
N LEU A 329 -8.22 11.52 2.61
CA LEU A 329 -7.43 11.34 1.39
C LEU A 329 -8.06 12.06 0.20
N ASN A 330 -9.38 11.98 0.05
CA ASN A 330 -10.10 12.70 -0.99
C ASN A 330 -10.10 14.22 -0.77
N ASP A 331 -10.19 14.70 0.47
CA ASP A 331 -10.09 16.12 0.81
C ASP A 331 -8.73 16.68 0.38
N VAL A 332 -7.64 15.97 0.69
CA VAL A 332 -6.28 16.35 0.28
C VAL A 332 -6.14 16.29 -1.24
N ALA A 333 -6.63 15.24 -1.89
CA ALA A 333 -6.59 15.09 -3.35
C ALA A 333 -7.35 16.22 -4.06
N ASN A 334 -8.50 16.63 -3.52
CA ASN A 334 -9.30 17.73 -4.05
C ASN A 334 -8.68 19.10 -3.77
N ALA A 335 -8.12 19.31 -2.57
CA ALA A 335 -7.40 20.54 -2.23
C ALA A 335 -6.16 20.72 -3.12
N LEU A 336 -5.42 19.64 -3.36
CA LEU A 336 -4.27 19.64 -4.27
C LEU A 336 -4.70 19.99 -5.69
N GLY A 337 -5.78 19.40 -6.19
CA GLY A 337 -6.34 19.74 -7.50
C GLY A 337 -6.78 21.21 -7.58
N ASN A 338 -7.72 21.64 -6.74
CA ASN A 338 -8.32 22.96 -6.83
C ASN A 338 -7.32 24.11 -6.63
N ASN A 339 -6.39 23.98 -5.68
CA ASN A 339 -5.40 25.02 -5.44
C ASN A 339 -4.26 24.97 -6.46
N SER A 340 -3.72 23.78 -6.75
CA SER A 340 -2.53 23.68 -7.62
C SER A 340 -2.87 23.98 -9.07
N TYR A 341 -3.99 23.48 -9.62
CA TYR A 341 -4.34 23.79 -11.02
C TYR A 341 -4.57 25.28 -11.24
N LYS A 342 -5.19 25.99 -10.29
CA LYS A 342 -5.36 27.45 -10.38
C LYS A 342 -4.03 28.20 -10.41
N HIS A 343 -3.08 27.81 -9.57
CA HIS A 343 -1.74 28.39 -9.56
C HIS A 343 -0.96 28.03 -10.83
N LEU A 344 -1.12 26.81 -11.34
CA LEU A 344 -0.52 26.38 -12.61
C LEU A 344 -1.11 27.12 -13.81
N ASP A 345 -2.42 27.36 -13.86
CA ASP A 345 -3.06 28.14 -14.91
C ASP A 345 -2.57 29.59 -14.90
N THR A 346 -2.48 30.19 -13.71
CA THR A 346 -1.92 31.55 -13.56
C THR A 346 -0.45 31.58 -14.00
N ALA A 347 0.33 30.55 -13.63
CA ALA A 347 1.73 30.45 -14.06
C ALA A 347 1.85 30.28 -15.58
N ASP A 348 0.95 29.54 -16.21
CA ASP A 348 0.90 29.35 -17.66
C ASP A 348 0.62 30.66 -18.39
N ASP A 349 -0.35 31.45 -17.91
CA ASP A 349 -0.62 32.79 -18.44
C ASP A 349 0.60 33.72 -18.32
N TYR A 350 1.25 33.72 -17.15
CA TYR A 350 2.48 34.49 -16.95
C TYR A 350 3.63 34.01 -17.83
N ILE A 351 3.81 32.71 -17.99
CA ILE A 351 4.87 32.13 -18.83
C ILE A 351 4.60 32.45 -20.30
N ASN A 352 3.36 32.28 -20.78
CA ASN A 352 3.00 32.60 -22.15
C ASN A 352 3.21 34.09 -22.47
N GLN A 353 2.92 34.98 -21.50
CA GLN A 353 3.13 36.42 -21.69
C GLN A 353 4.60 36.84 -21.58
N TYR A 354 5.36 36.32 -20.61
CA TYR A 354 6.73 36.79 -20.31
C TYR A 354 7.85 35.96 -20.94
N SER A 355 7.61 34.70 -21.31
CA SER A 355 8.64 33.83 -21.91
C SER A 355 9.22 34.43 -23.19
N ILE A 356 8.37 35.06 -24.01
CA ILE A 356 8.81 35.70 -25.25
C ILE A 356 9.75 36.88 -24.99
N TYR A 357 9.47 37.72 -23.99
CA TYR A 357 10.35 38.83 -23.62
C TYR A 357 11.68 38.34 -23.06
N ARG A 358 11.65 37.28 -22.24
CA ARG A 358 12.85 36.63 -21.72
C ARG A 358 13.70 36.05 -22.87
N TYR A 359 13.07 35.38 -23.83
CA TYR A 359 13.74 34.83 -24.99
C TYR A 359 14.40 35.93 -25.83
N TYR A 360 13.72 37.04 -26.09
CA TYR A 360 14.29 38.17 -26.81
C TYR A 360 15.41 38.88 -26.03
N ALA A 361 15.31 38.99 -24.70
CA ALA A 361 16.37 39.52 -23.86
C ALA A 361 17.63 38.63 -23.92
N GLY A 362 17.45 37.30 -23.87
CA GLY A 362 18.51 36.34 -24.11
C GLY A 362 19.08 36.46 -25.52
N PHE A 363 18.22 36.53 -26.54
CA PHE A 363 18.66 36.72 -27.92
C PHE A 363 19.50 38.00 -28.11
N GLY A 364 19.10 39.11 -27.47
CA GLY A 364 19.85 40.37 -27.47
C GLY A 364 21.21 40.26 -26.78
N HIS A 365 21.30 39.54 -25.66
CA HIS A 365 22.57 39.20 -25.03
C HIS A 365 23.47 38.41 -25.99
N GLN A 366 22.92 37.41 -26.70
CA GLN A 366 23.71 36.55 -27.59
C GLN A 366 24.20 37.36 -28.80
N LEU A 367 23.38 38.25 -29.36
CA LEU A 367 23.76 39.15 -30.45
C LEU A 367 24.93 40.06 -30.06
N GLY A 368 24.93 40.61 -28.84
CA GLY A 368 26.06 41.39 -28.32
C GLY A 368 27.34 40.55 -28.22
N ALA A 369 27.22 39.30 -27.81
CA ALA A 369 28.36 38.37 -27.75
C ALA A 369 28.87 37.96 -29.15
N VAL A 370 27.97 37.73 -30.12
CA VAL A 370 28.30 37.45 -31.53
C VAL A 370 29.04 38.63 -32.16
N ALA A 371 28.57 39.86 -31.94
CA ALA A 371 29.26 41.05 -32.45
C ALA A 371 30.71 41.13 -31.94
N ASN A 372 30.95 40.76 -30.69
CA ASN A 372 32.29 40.71 -30.10
C ASN A 372 33.18 39.61 -30.69
N SER A 373 32.63 38.50 -31.20
CA SER A 373 33.40 37.40 -31.80
C SER A 373 33.67 37.59 -33.30
N ASP A 374 32.72 38.17 -34.05
CA ASP A 374 32.82 38.26 -35.52
C ASP A 374 33.79 39.34 -35.98
N LEU A 375 33.85 40.47 -35.26
CA LEU A 375 34.74 41.60 -35.57
C LEU A 375 36.24 41.20 -35.54
N PRO A 376 36.75 40.45 -34.55
CA PRO A 376 38.08 39.84 -34.59
C PRO A 376 38.26 38.77 -35.67
N GLY A 377 37.19 38.04 -36.03
CA GLY A 377 37.21 37.04 -37.11
C GLY A 377 37.45 37.66 -38.49
N VAL A 378 36.76 38.77 -38.79
CA VAL A 378 36.98 39.55 -40.02
C VAL A 378 38.40 40.12 -40.05
N TRP A 379 38.92 40.55 -38.90
CA TRP A 379 40.33 40.92 -38.80
C TRP A 379 41.28 39.77 -39.15
N LEU A 380 41.07 38.55 -38.63
CA LEU A 380 41.93 37.40 -38.92
C LEU A 380 42.00 37.11 -40.42
N LEU A 381 40.85 37.19 -41.11
CA LEU A 381 40.76 37.00 -42.57
C LEU A 381 41.56 38.08 -43.33
N CYS A 382 41.36 39.37 -43.01
CA CYS A 382 42.10 40.47 -43.66
C CYS A 382 43.57 40.57 -43.22
N GLY A 383 43.91 40.10 -42.01
CA GLY A 383 45.24 40.20 -41.41
C GLY A 383 46.21 39.12 -41.88
N ILE A 384 45.70 37.91 -42.12
CA ILE A 384 46.45 36.75 -42.65
C ILE A 384 46.50 36.81 -44.19
N CYS A 385 45.35 37.02 -44.84
CA CYS A 385 45.25 36.96 -46.31
C CYS A 385 45.46 38.32 -47.01
N GLY A 386 45.46 39.44 -46.29
CA GLY A 386 45.54 40.77 -46.89
C GLY A 386 46.94 41.16 -47.38
N LYS A 387 46.98 41.91 -48.49
CA LYS A 387 48.21 42.52 -49.02
C LYS A 387 48.67 43.67 -48.11
N ARG A 388 49.98 44.00 -48.15
CA ARG A 388 50.51 45.19 -47.46
C ARG A 388 49.97 46.44 -48.15
N PRO A 389 49.59 47.50 -47.42
CA PRO A 389 49.14 48.75 -48.04
C PRO A 389 50.29 49.38 -48.82
N ASP A 390 50.22 49.27 -50.14
CA ASP A 390 50.91 50.10 -51.11
C ASP A 390 50.12 51.42 -51.23
N GLY A 391 50.78 52.57 -51.17
CA GLY A 391 50.14 53.89 -51.06
C GLY A 391 49.28 54.33 -52.26
N TYR A 392 48.78 53.41 -53.09
CA TYR A 392 47.96 53.63 -54.28
C TYR A 392 46.78 52.63 -54.28
N GLY A 393 45.57 53.08 -53.92
CA GLY A 393 44.29 52.39 -54.21
C GLY A 393 43.77 51.40 -53.17
N ASP A 394 42.49 51.56 -52.81
CA ASP A 394 41.73 50.77 -51.83
C ASP A 394 41.36 49.36 -52.33
N ASP A 395 42.14 48.35 -51.94
CA ASP A 395 41.60 46.98 -51.82
C ASP A 395 40.92 46.83 -50.45
N CYS A 396 39.64 46.39 -50.45
CA CYS A 396 38.80 46.17 -49.26
C CYS A 396 39.48 45.24 -48.22
N CYS A 397 40.37 44.34 -48.66
CA CYS A 397 41.12 43.39 -47.83
C CYS A 397 42.63 43.68 -47.78
N ASN A 398 43.02 44.81 -47.20
CA ASN A 398 44.42 45.11 -46.91
C ASN A 398 44.77 44.95 -45.41
N LYS A 399 46.05 44.74 -45.10
CA LYS A 399 46.53 44.57 -43.70
C LYS A 399 46.27 45.81 -42.81
N GLY A 400 46.15 47.00 -43.40
CA GLY A 400 45.82 48.25 -42.70
C GLY A 400 44.34 48.33 -42.32
N ALA A 401 43.43 47.89 -43.20
CA ALA A 401 42.00 47.75 -42.96
C ALA A 401 41.77 46.76 -41.82
N GLY A 402 42.47 45.62 -41.83
CA GLY A 402 42.51 44.70 -40.70
C GLY A 402 42.88 45.39 -39.38
N GLY A 403 43.99 46.14 -39.34
CA GLY A 403 44.39 46.87 -38.13
C GLY A 403 43.32 47.84 -37.61
N ARG A 404 42.56 48.49 -38.50
CA ARG A 404 41.44 49.37 -38.13
C ARG A 404 40.26 48.57 -37.55
N PHE A 405 39.89 47.44 -38.17
CA PHE A 405 38.83 46.57 -37.66
C PHE A 405 39.16 45.94 -36.31
N LEU A 406 40.43 45.56 -36.05
CA LEU A 406 40.85 45.06 -34.74
C LEU A 406 40.69 46.12 -33.64
N ILE A 407 41.10 47.36 -33.91
CA ILE A 407 40.99 48.44 -32.93
C ILE A 407 39.50 48.76 -32.66
N PHE A 408 38.67 48.73 -33.70
CA PHE A 408 37.23 48.88 -33.57
C PHE A 408 36.58 47.74 -32.77
N ALA A 409 37.00 46.49 -33.02
CA ALA A 409 36.57 45.31 -32.26
C ALA A 409 36.91 45.47 -30.76
N VAL A 410 38.17 45.83 -30.46
CA VAL A 410 38.64 46.04 -29.09
C VAL A 410 37.84 47.15 -28.39
N ALA A 411 37.51 48.23 -29.10
CA ALA A 411 36.69 49.31 -28.55
C ALA A 411 35.28 48.83 -28.19
N ILE A 412 34.62 48.05 -29.06
CA ILE A 412 33.28 47.49 -28.79
C ILE A 412 33.33 46.47 -27.65
N ILE A 413 34.37 45.63 -27.60
CA ILE A 413 34.56 44.66 -26.51
C ILE A 413 34.67 45.41 -25.17
N PHE A 414 35.53 46.42 -25.04
CA PHE A 414 35.65 47.16 -23.77
C PHE A 414 34.35 47.86 -23.34
N LEU A 415 33.55 48.35 -24.30
CA LEU A 415 32.27 49.00 -24.01
C LEU A 415 31.18 48.01 -23.57
N THR A 416 31.10 46.84 -24.22
CA THR A 416 29.99 45.89 -24.02
C THR A 416 30.31 44.77 -23.03
N PHE A 417 31.58 44.44 -22.82
CA PHE A 417 32.02 43.32 -21.98
C PHE A 417 31.54 43.43 -20.54
N SER A 418 31.60 44.63 -19.95
CA SER A 418 31.11 44.86 -18.58
C SER A 418 29.63 44.54 -18.44
N VAL A 419 28.82 44.91 -19.44
CA VAL A 419 27.36 44.68 -19.42
C VAL A 419 27.05 43.20 -19.64
N ILE A 420 27.66 42.58 -20.64
CA ILE A 420 27.48 41.15 -20.95
C ILE A 420 27.88 40.31 -19.73
N LEU A 421 29.06 40.56 -19.15
CA LEU A 421 29.55 39.81 -18.01
C LEU A 421 28.69 40.02 -16.74
N ALA A 422 28.14 41.22 -16.54
CA ALA A 422 27.21 41.47 -15.43
C ALA A 422 25.92 40.68 -15.58
N VAL A 423 25.34 40.64 -16.78
CA VAL A 423 24.13 39.84 -17.06
C VAL A 423 24.43 38.35 -16.90
N SER A 424 25.55 37.85 -17.43
CA SER A 424 25.95 36.45 -17.27
C SER A 424 26.18 36.08 -15.81
N LEU A 425 26.78 36.96 -15.00
CA LEU A 425 26.97 36.74 -13.57
C LEU A 425 25.64 36.65 -12.83
N ALA A 426 24.70 37.56 -13.13
CA ALA A 426 23.36 37.51 -12.54
C ALA A 426 22.63 36.21 -12.91
N SER A 427 22.64 35.81 -14.18
CA SER A 427 22.04 34.56 -14.64
C SER A 427 22.71 33.33 -14.01
N PHE A 428 24.03 33.34 -13.83
CA PHE A 428 24.77 32.27 -13.17
C PHE A 428 24.39 32.14 -11.69
N LEU A 429 24.28 33.26 -10.97
CA LEU A 429 23.85 33.25 -9.56
C LEU A 429 22.42 32.74 -9.41
N VAL A 430 21.49 33.22 -10.25
CA VAL A 430 20.09 32.74 -10.23
C VAL A 430 20.00 31.25 -10.59
N GLY A 431 20.76 30.80 -11.60
CA GLY A 431 20.78 29.40 -12.01
C GLY A 431 21.36 28.47 -10.94
N THR A 432 22.45 28.88 -10.27
CA THR A 432 23.08 28.10 -9.20
C THR A 432 22.18 27.98 -7.97
N VAL A 433 21.54 29.07 -7.55
CA VAL A 433 20.58 29.05 -6.44
C VAL A 433 19.39 28.15 -6.78
N THR A 434 18.79 28.31 -7.96
CA THR A 434 17.65 27.49 -8.38
C THR A 434 18.01 26.00 -8.43
N ARG A 435 19.17 25.65 -8.98
CA ARG A 435 19.63 24.25 -9.05
C ARG A 435 19.80 23.64 -7.65
N ARG A 436 20.45 24.37 -6.73
CA ARG A 436 20.72 23.85 -5.38
C ARG A 436 19.45 23.78 -4.53
N ALA A 437 18.59 24.80 -4.59
CA ALA A 437 17.41 24.87 -3.75
C ALA A 437 16.25 24.00 -4.25
N ALA A 438 16.10 23.82 -5.57
CA ALA A 438 14.99 23.04 -6.12
C ALA A 438 15.45 21.66 -6.61
N CYS A 439 16.45 21.59 -7.49
CA CYS A 439 16.79 20.33 -8.17
C CYS A 439 17.49 19.33 -7.27
N ASP A 440 18.52 19.78 -6.53
CA ASP A 440 19.26 18.89 -5.64
C ASP A 440 18.33 18.37 -4.53
N SER A 441 17.45 19.23 -4.00
CA SER A 441 16.43 18.85 -3.02
C SER A 441 15.41 17.83 -3.52
N LEU A 442 14.98 17.95 -4.78
CA LEU A 442 14.04 17.00 -5.39
C LEU A 442 14.70 15.70 -5.88
N ARG A 443 16.04 15.67 -5.98
CA ARG A 443 16.80 14.51 -6.44
C ARG A 443 17.00 13.48 -5.34
N ASN A 444 17.24 13.90 -4.09
CA ASN A 444 17.41 13.01 -2.94
C ASN A 444 16.44 13.37 -1.80
N PRO A 445 15.12 13.22 -1.98
CA PRO A 445 14.13 13.80 -1.08
C PRO A 445 14.09 13.20 0.34
N LYS A 446 14.72 12.05 0.58
CA LYS A 446 14.77 11.37 1.89
C LYS A 446 15.74 12.00 2.87
N ASP A 447 16.90 12.40 2.38
CA ASP A 447 18.02 12.86 3.21
C ASP A 447 18.17 14.38 3.18
N ASP A 448 17.36 15.06 2.36
CA ASP A 448 17.53 16.48 2.12
C ASP A 448 16.91 17.37 3.20
N GLN A 449 17.72 18.28 3.72
CA GLN A 449 17.33 19.15 4.85
C GLN A 449 16.17 20.08 4.49
N LEU A 450 16.07 20.55 3.24
CA LEU A 450 15.00 21.43 2.79
C LEU A 450 13.63 20.75 2.84
N ILE A 451 13.56 19.47 2.47
CA ILE A 451 12.33 18.69 2.54
C ILE A 451 11.98 18.34 3.98
N ASN A 452 12.98 18.05 4.83
CA ASN A 452 12.75 17.90 6.28
C ASN A 452 12.19 19.19 6.92
N TYR A 453 12.59 20.37 6.47
CA TYR A 453 12.00 21.64 6.92
C TYR A 453 10.55 21.82 6.45
N ILE A 454 10.23 21.42 5.22
CA ILE A 454 8.85 21.41 4.70
C ILE A 454 8.00 20.39 5.47
N ASP A 455 8.57 19.25 5.86
CA ASP A 455 7.94 18.20 6.67
C ASP A 455 7.61 18.69 8.09
N GLN A 456 8.46 19.56 8.65
CA GLN A 456 8.21 20.22 9.94
C GLN A 456 7.12 21.29 9.84
N PHE A 457 6.97 21.93 8.67
CA PHE A 457 5.94 22.93 8.40
C PHE A 457 4.57 22.29 8.10
N VAL A 458 4.55 21.24 7.28
CA VAL A 458 3.38 20.44 6.94
C VAL A 458 3.39 19.20 7.84
N ASN A 459 3.02 19.39 9.10
CA ASN A 459 3.11 18.37 10.13
C ASN A 459 2.07 17.25 9.89
N LEU A 460 2.40 16.31 9.00
CA LEU A 460 1.62 15.09 8.71
C LEU A 460 1.39 14.25 9.97
N ASN A 461 2.30 14.32 10.94
CA ASN A 461 2.11 13.69 12.25
C ASN A 461 0.95 14.30 13.03
N ASN A 462 0.61 15.58 12.83
CA ASN A 462 -0.57 16.17 13.46
C ASN A 462 -1.86 15.63 12.83
N LEU A 463 -1.88 15.46 11.51
CA LEU A 463 -2.98 14.78 10.81
C LEU A 463 -3.12 13.31 11.27
N TYR A 464 -1.99 12.61 11.39
CA TYR A 464 -1.93 11.23 11.87
C TYR A 464 -2.36 11.08 13.33
N THR A 465 -1.90 11.96 14.22
CA THR A 465 -2.29 11.95 15.64
C THR A 465 -3.75 12.36 15.82
N GLN A 466 -4.29 13.26 14.99
CA GLN A 466 -5.73 13.53 14.94
C GLN A 466 -6.53 12.31 14.47
N LEU A 467 -6.07 11.63 13.41
CA LEU A 467 -6.66 10.37 12.94
C LEU A 467 -6.64 9.33 14.07
N ARG A 468 -5.50 9.15 14.75
CA ARG A 468 -5.35 8.24 15.89
C ARG A 468 -6.25 8.62 17.06
N ALA A 469 -6.33 9.90 17.43
CA ALA A 469 -7.17 10.37 18.52
C ALA A 469 -8.66 10.20 18.20
N GLN A 470 -9.07 10.37 16.94
CA GLN A 470 -10.44 10.07 16.50
C GLN A 470 -10.71 8.56 16.49
N THR A 471 -9.76 7.72 16.08
CA THR A 471 -9.86 6.25 16.14
C THR A 471 -9.97 5.74 17.59
N GLU A 472 -9.12 6.24 18.50
CA GLU A 472 -9.13 5.92 19.93
C GLU A 472 -10.45 6.33 20.61
N ARG A 473 -10.98 7.51 20.29
CA ARG A 473 -12.30 7.97 20.78
C ARG A 473 -13.46 7.14 20.25
N SER A 474 -13.30 6.46 19.11
CA SER A 474 -14.40 5.77 18.43
C SER A 474 -14.63 4.33 18.89
N LYS A 475 -13.67 3.64 19.54
CA LYS A 475 -13.91 2.39 20.32
C LYS A 475 -12.65 1.82 20.99
N THR A 476 -12.82 1.38 22.23
CA THR A 476 -11.86 0.77 23.18
C THR A 476 -11.28 -0.61 22.81
N ARG A 477 -11.37 -1.10 21.56
CA ARG A 477 -10.96 -2.49 21.23
C ARG A 477 -9.99 -2.69 20.07
N LEU A 478 -9.64 -1.65 19.32
CA LEU A 478 -8.57 -1.75 18.34
C LEU A 478 -7.25 -1.46 19.06
N ARG A 479 -6.46 -2.51 19.33
CA ARG A 479 -5.06 -2.35 19.74
C ARG A 479 -4.31 -1.72 18.58
N THR A 480 -4.22 -0.41 18.55
CA THR A 480 -3.29 0.31 17.66
C THR A 480 -1.87 0.03 18.13
N SER A 481 -0.99 -0.38 17.19
CA SER A 481 0.44 -0.57 17.45
C SER A 481 1.03 0.68 18.11
N GLU A 482 1.80 0.50 19.19
CA GLU A 482 2.33 1.60 20.00
C GLU A 482 3.42 2.40 19.27
N THR A 483 4.11 1.79 18.31
CA THR A 483 5.22 2.37 17.57
C THR A 483 4.93 2.32 16.07
N VAL A 484 4.59 3.47 15.49
CA VAL A 484 4.60 3.70 14.03
C VAL A 484 5.53 4.86 13.79
N ASP A 485 6.50 4.66 12.91
CA ASP A 485 7.50 5.67 12.57
C ASP A 485 6.81 6.93 12.00
N PRO A 486 7.33 8.13 12.30
CA PRO A 486 6.74 9.39 11.83
C PRO A 486 6.75 9.42 10.30
N ILE A 487 5.59 9.74 9.71
CA ILE A 487 5.45 9.80 8.25
C ILE A 487 6.13 11.05 7.74
N ARG A 488 7.21 10.89 6.98
CA ARG A 488 7.95 12.00 6.37
C ARG A 488 7.57 12.20 4.91
N ILE A 489 7.39 13.46 4.48
CA ILE A 489 7.14 13.81 3.07
C ILE A 489 8.20 13.21 2.14
N GLY A 490 9.47 13.23 2.55
CA GLY A 490 10.57 12.64 1.79
C GLY A 490 10.39 11.15 1.50
N GLU A 491 9.86 10.38 2.46
CA GLU A 491 9.57 8.97 2.29
C GLU A 491 8.36 8.73 1.38
N VAL A 492 7.33 9.57 1.50
CA VAL A 492 6.14 9.55 0.63
C VAL A 492 6.54 9.83 -0.83
N ILE A 493 7.40 10.82 -1.07
CA ILE A 493 7.88 11.16 -2.42
C ILE A 493 8.63 9.98 -3.04
N VAL A 494 9.49 9.29 -2.27
CA VAL A 494 10.22 8.10 -2.76
C VAL A 494 9.28 6.90 -2.96
N ALA A 495 8.28 6.73 -2.10
CA ALA A 495 7.28 5.68 -2.27
C ALA A 495 6.46 5.90 -3.56
N CYS A 496 6.06 7.14 -3.85
CA CYS A 496 5.42 7.50 -5.11
C CYS A 496 6.34 7.25 -6.31
N GLU A 497 7.63 7.59 -6.21
CA GLU A 497 8.62 7.38 -7.28
C GLU A 497 8.82 5.90 -7.61
N LYS A 498 8.92 5.02 -6.59
CA LYS A 498 9.04 3.57 -6.81
C LYS A 498 7.81 2.96 -7.50
N THR A 499 6.67 3.61 -7.38
CA THR A 499 5.40 3.13 -7.95
C THR A 499 5.22 3.60 -9.39
N ASN A 500 5.92 4.66 -9.83
CA ASN A 500 5.81 5.19 -11.20
C ASN A 500 7.13 5.83 -11.71
N PRO A 501 7.98 5.11 -12.48
CA PRO A 501 9.31 5.58 -12.90
C PRO A 501 9.29 6.72 -13.93
N SER A 502 8.14 7.05 -14.51
CA SER A 502 7.93 8.21 -15.41
C SER A 502 8.15 9.56 -14.72
N ILE A 503 8.00 9.62 -13.39
CA ILE A 503 8.21 10.81 -12.57
C ILE A 503 9.72 11.15 -12.44
N ALA A 504 10.59 10.14 -12.48
CA ALA A 504 12.04 10.33 -12.33
C ALA A 504 12.68 10.97 -13.57
N TYR A 505 12.19 10.66 -14.77
CA TYR A 505 12.75 11.16 -16.04
C TYR A 505 12.45 12.63 -16.32
N SER A 506 11.36 13.19 -15.77
CA SER A 506 10.99 14.60 -15.96
C SER A 506 11.65 15.56 -14.97
N ARG A 507 12.25 15.07 -13.87
CA ARG A 507 12.69 15.91 -12.74
C ARG A 507 13.97 16.72 -12.97
N CYS A 508 14.81 16.39 -13.95
CA CYS A 508 16.13 17.04 -14.08
C CYS A 508 16.52 17.49 -15.48
N THR A 509 15.88 17.00 -16.54
CA THR A 509 16.23 17.41 -17.90
C THR A 509 15.81 18.88 -18.18
N ILE A 510 14.81 19.38 -17.46
CA ILE A 510 14.23 20.72 -17.68
C ILE A 510 14.87 21.82 -16.81
N LEU A 511 15.35 21.51 -15.59
CA LEU A 511 16.02 22.50 -14.72
C LEU A 511 17.56 22.43 -14.76
N SER A 512 18.15 21.38 -15.35
CA SER A 512 19.61 21.26 -15.49
C SER A 512 20.16 21.90 -16.78
N THR A 513 19.28 22.43 -17.63
CA THR A 513 19.61 23.24 -18.81
C THR A 513 19.21 24.67 -18.57
#